data_AF-A0A163BHG3-F1
#
_entry.id   AF-A0A163BHG3-F1
#
_cell.length_a   1.000
_cell.length_b   1.000
_cell.length_c   1.000
_cell.angle_alpha   90.00
_cell.angle_beta   90.00
_cell.angle_gamma   90.00
#
_symmetry.space_group_name_H-M   'P 1'
#
loop_
_entity.id
_entity.type
_entity.pdbx_description
1 polymer ?
#
loop_
_entity_poly.entity_id
_entity_poly.type
_entity_poly.pdbx_seq_one_letter_code
_entity_poly.pdbx_strand_id
1 'polypeptide(L)'
;MGFITKHKKADDFLFCNQQTSQPFSERIWKDSLAEVLVESDLGVWGKDDSNNLRKVDVHSGKSITWYSFRHSYITMRLKAGVPVPVIAANTDTSMKYIQNHYFHYRADESTEILGKGRNIRPAEENLRWIGSV
;
A
#
# COMPACT_ATOMS: atom_id res chain seq x y z
N MET A 1 11.05 -1.88 31.76
CA MET A 1 9.68 -1.41 31.45
C MET A 1 9.79 0.03 30.97
N GLY A 2 9.64 0.30 29.67
CA GLY A 2 9.77 1.67 29.13
C GLY A 2 8.59 2.54 29.53
N PHE A 3 8.85 3.77 29.96
CA PHE A 3 7.79 4.74 30.26
C PHE A 3 7.08 5.14 28.97
N ILE A 4 5.78 4.86 28.86
CA ILE A 4 4.94 5.40 27.77
C ILE A 4 4.78 6.89 28.05
N THR A 5 5.17 7.73 27.09
CA THR A 5 5.01 9.18 27.19
C THR A 5 3.52 9.52 27.28
N LYS A 6 3.15 10.42 28.21
CA LYS A 6 1.77 10.88 28.36
C LYS A 6 1.64 12.23 27.67
N HIS A 7 0.71 12.34 26.73
CA HIS A 7 0.39 13.59 26.04
C HIS A 7 0.07 14.70 27.05
N LYS A 8 0.82 15.80 26.99
CA LYS A 8 0.66 16.94 27.91
C LYS A 8 -0.13 18.08 27.29
N LYS A 9 0.17 18.43 26.04
CA LYS A 9 -0.31 19.63 25.34
C LYS A 9 -0.36 19.38 23.83
N ALA A 10 -1.09 20.22 23.09
CA ALA A 10 -1.26 20.06 21.63
C ALA A 10 0.05 20.13 20.82
N ASP A 11 1.08 20.77 21.37
CA ASP A 11 2.43 20.89 20.81
C ASP A 11 3.42 19.83 21.33
N ASP A 12 2.93 18.81 22.05
CA ASP A 12 3.71 17.67 22.55
C ASP A 12 3.93 16.64 21.43
N PHE A 13 4.64 17.07 20.38
CA PHE A 13 4.89 16.27 19.18
C PHE A 13 5.76 15.04 19.49
N LEU A 14 5.39 13.89 18.92
CA LEU A 14 6.16 12.65 19.06
C LEU A 14 7.45 12.65 18.23
N PHE A 15 7.42 13.29 17.05
CA PHE A 15 8.53 13.29 16.09
C PHE A 15 9.15 14.68 15.99
N CYS A 16 10.27 14.87 16.69
CA CYS A 16 11.00 16.13 16.74
C CYS A 16 12.44 15.93 16.24
N ASN A 17 12.99 16.96 15.60
CA ASN A 17 14.38 16.95 15.18
C ASN A 17 15.33 17.03 16.39
N GLN A 18 16.53 16.48 16.23
CA GLN A 18 17.47 16.32 17.33
C GLN A 18 18.16 17.63 17.75
N GLN A 19 18.20 18.64 16.88
CA GLN A 19 18.96 19.87 17.11
C GLN A 19 18.14 20.96 17.82
N THR A 20 16.92 21.20 17.33
CA THR A 20 16.05 22.28 17.80
C THR A 20 14.83 21.77 18.56
N SER A 21 14.63 20.44 18.66
CA SER A 21 13.44 19.82 19.26
C SER A 21 12.12 20.25 18.63
N GLN A 22 12.16 20.90 17.47
CA GLN A 22 10.99 21.27 16.69
C GLN A 22 10.43 20.04 15.96
N PRO A 23 9.12 20.00 15.64
CA PRO A 23 8.53 18.90 14.89
C PRO A 23 9.25 18.68 13.55
N PHE A 24 9.24 17.43 13.08
CA PHE A 24 9.77 17.10 11.76
C PHE A 24 9.09 17.93 10.66
N SER A 25 9.91 18.60 9.85
CA SER A 25 9.44 19.31 8.66
C SER A 25 9.08 18.35 7.54
N GLU A 26 8.31 18.82 6.56
CA GLU A 26 7.97 18.05 5.36
C GLU A 26 9.22 17.53 4.63
N ARG A 27 10.31 18.32 4.64
CA ARG A 27 11.59 17.94 4.05
C ARG A 27 12.20 16.71 4.74
N ILE A 28 12.23 16.68 6.08
CA ILE A 28 12.74 15.54 6.84
C ILE A 28 11.92 14.27 6.50
N TRP A 29 10.59 14.40 6.40
CA TRP A 29 9.74 13.28 6.00
C TRP A 29 10.03 12.81 4.57
N LYS A 30 10.24 13.71 3.61
CA LYS A 30 10.57 13.32 2.22
C LYS A 30 11.95 12.68 2.12
N ASP A 31 12.95 13.26 2.77
CA ASP A 31 14.33 12.77 2.72
C ASP A 31 14.44 11.40 3.40
N SER A 32 13.77 11.18 4.53
CA SER A 32 13.73 9.86 5.19
C SER A 32 13.02 8.79 4.35
N LEU A 33 11.95 9.14 3.63
CA LEU A 33 11.32 8.20 2.70
C LEU A 33 12.27 7.83 1.55
N ALA A 34 12.98 8.82 1.01
CA ALA A 34 13.95 8.61 -0.05
C ALA A 34 15.07 7.65 0.38
N GLU A 35 15.60 7.82 1.60
CA GLU A 35 16.58 6.89 2.19
C GLU A 35 16.01 5.48 2.29
N VAL A 36 14.81 5.32 2.87
CA VAL A 36 14.15 4.00 2.99
C VAL A 36 13.99 3.32 1.63
N LEU A 37 13.60 4.06 0.58
CA LEU A 37 13.42 3.50 -0.75
C LEU A 37 14.74 2.99 -1.36
N VAL A 38 15.84 3.71 -1.14
CA VAL A 38 17.15 3.31 -1.65
C VAL A 38 17.73 2.14 -0.84
N GLU A 39 17.65 2.20 0.49
CA GLU A 39 18.16 1.15 1.37
C GLU A 39 17.41 -0.18 1.22
N SER A 40 16.13 -0.12 0.84
CA SER A 40 15.30 -1.31 0.59
C SER A 40 15.37 -1.82 -0.85
N ASP A 41 16.25 -1.28 -1.69
CA ASP A 41 16.41 -1.67 -3.10
C ASP A 41 15.11 -1.46 -3.93
N LEU A 42 14.32 -0.46 -3.56
CA LEU A 42 13.10 -0.07 -4.30
C LEU A 42 13.33 1.10 -5.26
N GLY A 43 14.48 1.77 -5.15
CA GLY A 43 14.91 2.82 -6.07
C GLY A 43 16.38 3.14 -5.91
N VAL A 44 16.87 4.00 -6.80
CA VAL A 44 18.25 4.50 -6.77
C VAL A 44 18.24 6.02 -6.67
N TRP A 45 19.33 6.59 -6.14
CA TRP A 45 19.51 8.04 -6.18
C TRP A 45 19.50 8.53 -7.63
N GLY A 46 18.57 9.44 -7.92
CA GLY A 46 18.49 10.08 -9.22
C GLY A 46 19.64 11.07 -9.41
N LYS A 47 19.93 11.41 -10.67
CA LYS A 47 20.92 12.46 -10.97
C LYS A 47 20.44 13.79 -10.36
N ASP A 48 21.34 14.46 -9.64
CA ASP A 48 21.06 15.64 -8.83
C ASP A 48 20.13 16.64 -9.54
N ASP A 49 19.01 16.95 -8.87
CA ASP A 49 18.16 18.05 -9.27
C ASP A 49 18.56 19.28 -8.46
N SER A 50 18.90 20.35 -9.17
CA SER A 50 19.40 21.61 -8.66
C SER A 50 18.37 22.29 -7.77
N ASN A 51 18.23 21.90 -6.49
CA ASN A 51 17.43 22.57 -5.46
C ASN A 51 17.60 22.00 -4.04
N ASN A 52 18.72 21.33 -3.76
CA ASN A 52 18.96 20.69 -2.46
C ASN A 52 17.88 19.65 -2.09
N LEU A 53 17.11 19.09 -3.03
CA LEU A 53 16.09 18.08 -2.76
C LEU A 53 16.62 16.73 -3.25
N ARG A 54 16.69 15.74 -2.36
CA ARG A 54 17.12 14.39 -2.75
C ARG A 54 16.05 13.77 -3.64
N LYS A 55 16.45 13.33 -4.84
CA LYS A 55 15.57 12.67 -5.81
C LYS A 55 15.88 11.18 -5.86
N VAL A 56 14.84 10.36 -5.87
CA VAL A 56 14.95 8.91 -6.02
C VAL A 56 14.20 8.49 -7.27
N ASP A 57 14.89 7.76 -8.13
CA ASP A 57 14.31 7.11 -9.28
C ASP A 57 13.86 5.70 -8.85
N VAL A 58 12.55 5.57 -8.61
CA VAL A 58 11.93 4.31 -8.16
C VAL A 58 11.88 3.32 -9.32
N HIS A 59 12.31 2.06 -9.09
CA HIS A 59 12.38 1.04 -10.14
C HIS A 59 11.04 0.75 -10.83
N SER A 60 9.95 0.84 -10.08
CA SER A 60 8.59 0.64 -10.60
C SER A 60 8.10 1.77 -11.52
N GLY A 61 8.83 2.89 -11.60
CA GLY A 61 8.40 4.11 -12.30
C GLY A 61 7.25 4.86 -11.61
N LYS A 62 6.75 4.37 -10.46
CA LYS A 62 5.68 4.99 -9.69
C LYS A 62 6.23 6.02 -8.71
N SER A 63 5.46 7.08 -8.50
CA SER A 63 5.69 8.00 -7.38
C SER A 63 5.27 7.34 -6.06
N ILE A 64 6.23 7.00 -5.22
CA ILE A 64 5.98 6.48 -3.87
C ILE A 64 5.99 7.64 -2.87
N THR A 65 4.96 7.72 -2.06
CA THR A 65 4.81 8.71 -0.98
C THR A 65 4.49 8.00 0.33
N TRP A 66 4.50 8.70 1.47
CA TRP A 66 4.06 8.11 2.74
C TRP A 66 2.62 7.57 2.68
N TYR A 67 1.76 8.17 1.86
CA TYR A 67 0.40 7.68 1.63
C TYR A 67 0.36 6.31 0.94
N SER A 68 1.40 5.93 0.19
CA SER A 68 1.54 4.60 -0.41
C SER A 68 1.56 3.48 0.66
N PHE A 69 2.08 3.72 1.85
CA PHE A 69 2.04 2.73 2.94
C PHE A 69 0.61 2.47 3.43
N ARG A 70 -0.27 3.49 3.38
CA ARG A 70 -1.70 3.30 3.67
C ARG A 70 -2.35 2.36 2.64
N HIS A 71 -2.01 2.51 1.35
CA HIS A 71 -2.46 1.59 0.30
C HIS A 71 -1.96 0.15 0.54
N SER A 72 -0.68 -0.01 0.90
CA SER A 72 -0.09 -1.31 1.23
C SER A 72 -0.79 -1.95 2.43
N TYR A 73 -1.00 -1.20 3.51
CA TYR A 73 -1.73 -1.66 4.69
C TYR A 73 -3.13 -2.18 4.34
N ILE A 74 -3.93 -1.38 3.62
CA ILE A 74 -5.30 -1.78 3.22
C ILE A 74 -5.26 -3.09 2.44
N THR A 75 -4.38 -3.19 1.45
CA THR A 75 -4.23 -4.38 0.61
C THR A 75 -3.84 -5.61 1.43
N MET A 76 -2.86 -5.48 2.34
CA MET A 76 -2.42 -6.59 3.20
C MET A 76 -3.52 -7.05 4.16
N ARG A 77 -4.28 -6.13 4.76
CA ARG A 77 -5.39 -6.47 5.67
C ARG A 77 -6.55 -7.13 4.96
N LEU A 78 -6.88 -6.69 3.74
CA LEU A 78 -7.88 -7.35 2.89
C LEU A 78 -7.47 -8.78 2.55
N LYS A 79 -6.22 -9.00 2.14
CA LYS A 79 -5.65 -10.34 1.89
C LYS A 79 -5.67 -11.24 3.12
N ALA A 80 -5.46 -10.66 4.31
CA ALA A 80 -5.58 -11.37 5.57
C ALA A 80 -7.04 -11.66 6.00
N GLY A 81 -8.04 -11.35 5.16
CA GLY A 81 -9.44 -11.63 5.43
C GLY A 81 -10.12 -10.69 6.42
N VAL A 82 -9.50 -9.55 6.75
CA VAL A 82 -10.07 -8.60 7.72
C VAL A 82 -11.32 -7.94 7.13
N PRO A 83 -12.42 -7.82 7.91
CA PRO A 83 -13.64 -7.18 7.43
C PRO A 83 -13.41 -5.73 6.97
N VAL A 84 -13.95 -5.38 5.80
CA VAL A 84 -13.88 -4.03 5.22
C VAL A 84 -14.29 -2.91 6.20
N PRO A 85 -15.35 -3.06 7.03
CA PRO A 85 -15.73 -2.01 7.98
C PRO A 85 -14.62 -1.69 9.00
N VAL A 86 -13.86 -2.69 9.43
CA VAL A 86 -12.76 -2.52 10.39
C VAL A 86 -11.60 -1.76 9.72
N ILE A 87 -11.26 -2.11 8.48
CA ILE A 87 -10.21 -1.42 7.73
C ILE A 87 -10.61 0.03 7.44
N ALA A 88 -11.88 0.25 7.08
CA ALA A 88 -12.45 1.58 6.86
C ALA A 88 -12.33 2.47 8.10
N ALA A 89 -12.69 1.94 9.28
CA ALA A 89 -12.54 2.65 10.55
C ALA A 89 -11.06 2.95 10.89
N ASN A 90 -10.15 1.99 10.67
CA ASN A 90 -8.73 2.16 10.98
C ASN A 90 -8.01 3.17 10.07
N THR A 91 -8.52 3.38 8.85
CA THR A 91 -7.85 4.20 7.84
C THR A 91 -8.60 5.49 7.52
N ASP A 92 -9.65 5.79 8.29
CA ASP A 92 -10.52 6.94 8.15
C ASP A 92 -11.01 7.13 6.71
N THR A 93 -11.74 6.12 6.20
CA THR A 93 -12.32 6.20 4.85
C THR A 93 -13.60 5.41 4.74
N SER A 94 -14.32 5.60 3.63
CA SER A 94 -15.56 4.89 3.39
C SER A 94 -15.30 3.46 2.90
N MET A 95 -16.18 2.53 3.28
CA MET A 95 -16.19 1.18 2.72
C MET A 95 -16.30 1.20 1.19
N LYS A 96 -17.07 2.15 0.64
CA LYS A 96 -17.22 2.37 -0.80
C LYS A 96 -15.89 2.71 -1.46
N TYR A 97 -15.09 3.59 -0.84
CA TYR A 97 -13.77 3.91 -1.37
C TYR A 97 -12.85 2.68 -1.40
N ILE A 98 -12.87 1.86 -0.35
CA ILE A 98 -12.08 0.62 -0.30
C ILE A 98 -12.54 -0.38 -1.38
N GLN A 99 -13.85 -0.57 -1.53
CA GLN A 99 -14.40 -1.46 -2.54
C GLN A 99 -14.01 -1.03 -3.95
N ASN A 100 -14.08 0.27 -4.25
CA ASN A 100 -13.75 0.76 -5.59
C ASN A 100 -12.26 0.61 -5.96
N HIS A 101 -11.35 0.65 -4.98
CA HIS A 101 -9.91 0.72 -5.24
C HIS A 101 -9.15 -0.58 -5.01
N TYR A 102 -9.68 -1.52 -4.20
CA TYR A 102 -8.92 -2.71 -3.76
C TYR A 102 -9.65 -4.04 -3.95
N PHE A 103 -10.95 -4.03 -4.28
CA PHE A 103 -11.76 -5.25 -4.33
C PHE A 103 -11.47 -6.15 -5.56
N HIS A 104 -10.63 -5.68 -6.48
CA HIS A 104 -10.16 -6.48 -7.62
C HIS A 104 -9.28 -7.66 -7.23
N TYR A 105 -8.72 -7.69 -6.01
CA TYR A 105 -7.86 -8.80 -5.57
C TYR A 105 -8.61 -10.14 -5.40
N ARG A 106 -9.93 -10.10 -5.21
CA ARG A 106 -10.74 -11.29 -4.92
C ARG A 106 -11.31 -12.00 -6.14
N ALA A 107 -11.13 -11.51 -7.36
CA ALA A 107 -11.66 -12.20 -8.54
C ALA A 107 -11.08 -13.63 -8.63
N ASP A 108 -9.77 -13.78 -8.40
CA ASP A 108 -9.08 -15.07 -8.48
C ASP A 108 -9.39 -16.00 -7.30
N GLU A 109 -9.51 -15.47 -6.06
CA GLU A 109 -9.98 -16.28 -4.91
C GLU A 109 -11.47 -16.67 -5.03
N SER A 110 -12.28 -15.80 -5.64
CA SER A 110 -13.72 -16.04 -5.79
C SER A 110 -14.01 -17.12 -6.82
N THR A 111 -13.20 -17.29 -7.88
CA THR A 111 -13.39 -18.41 -8.81
C THR A 111 -13.17 -19.76 -8.14
N GLU A 112 -12.20 -19.85 -7.22
CA GLU A 112 -11.93 -21.08 -6.47
C GLU A 112 -13.05 -21.38 -5.45
N ILE A 113 -13.54 -20.35 -4.73
CA ILE A 113 -14.65 -20.48 -3.77
C ILE A 113 -15.97 -20.78 -4.49
N LEU A 114 -16.26 -20.12 -5.62
CA LEU A 114 -17.46 -20.37 -6.43
C LEU A 114 -17.37 -21.67 -7.25
N GLY A 115 -16.15 -22.17 -7.48
CA GLY A 115 -15.88 -23.44 -8.15
C GLY A 115 -16.01 -24.66 -7.23
N LYS A 116 -15.77 -24.50 -5.92
CA LYS A 116 -16.00 -25.55 -4.92
C LYS A 116 -17.49 -25.92 -4.85
N GLY A 117 -17.83 -27.04 -5.47
CA GLY A 117 -19.20 -27.59 -5.54
C GLY A 117 -19.83 -27.55 -6.93
N ARG A 118 -19.21 -26.89 -7.91
CA ARG A 118 -19.62 -27.01 -9.32
C ARG A 118 -18.80 -28.11 -9.98
N ASN A 119 -19.43 -29.25 -10.29
CA ASN A 119 -18.92 -30.17 -11.32
C ASN A 119 -19.03 -29.47 -12.68
N ILE A 120 -18.11 -28.55 -12.96
CA ILE A 120 -18.00 -27.95 -14.29
C ILE A 120 -17.40 -29.05 -15.17
N ARG A 121 -18.26 -29.74 -15.93
CA ARG A 121 -17.79 -30.61 -17.01
C ARG A 121 -16.95 -29.74 -17.94
N PRO A 122 -15.73 -30.16 -18.33
CA PRO A 122 -14.95 -29.41 -19.30
C PRO A 122 -15.79 -29.22 -20.55
N ALA A 123 -15.84 -27.98 -21.06
CA ALA A 123 -16.56 -27.62 -22.28
C ALA A 123 -15.83 -28.14 -23.53
N GLU A 124 -15.37 -29.40 -23.52
CA GLU A 124 -14.66 -30.02 -24.64
C GLU A 124 -15.59 -30.70 -25.66
N GLU A 125 -16.91 -30.79 -25.40
CA GLU A 125 -17.84 -31.41 -26.36
C GLU A 125 -18.34 -30.48 -27.48
N ASN A 126 -18.16 -29.16 -27.40
CA ASN A 126 -18.64 -28.22 -28.42
C ASN A 126 -17.57 -27.67 -29.37
N LEU A 127 -16.32 -28.17 -29.31
CA LEU A 127 -15.24 -27.76 -30.21
C LEU A 127 -14.85 -28.82 -31.26
N ARG A 128 -15.77 -29.75 -31.61
CA ARG A 128 -15.54 -30.74 -32.67
C ARG A 128 -15.77 -30.24 -34.11
N TRP A 129 -16.01 -28.93 -34.31
CA TRP A 129 -16.31 -28.39 -35.65
C TRP A 129 -15.26 -27.42 -36.23
N ILE A 130 -14.13 -27.17 -35.54
CA ILE A 130 -13.00 -26.35 -36.08
C ILE A 130 -11.86 -27.25 -36.60
N GLY A 131 -12.19 -28.42 -37.14
CA GLY A 131 -11.19 -29.40 -37.59
C GLY A 131 -11.55 -30.20 -38.83
N SER A 132 -12.49 -29.74 -39.67
CA SER A 132 -12.69 -30.32 -41.00
C SER A 132 -13.24 -29.29 -41.99
N VAL A 133 -12.35 -28.50 -42.60
CA VAL A 133 -12.24 -28.34 -44.06
C VAL A 133 -10.77 -28.03 -44.36
#